data_AF-R1G567-F1
#
_entry.id   AF-R1G567-F1
#
_cell.length_a   1.000
_cell.length_b   1.000
_cell.length_c   1.000
_cell.angle_alpha   90.00
_cell.angle_beta   90.00
_cell.angle_gamma   90.00
#
_symmetry.space_group_name_H-M   'P 1'
#
loop_
_entity.id
_entity.type
_entity.pdbx_description
1 polymer ?
#
loop_
_entity_poly.entity_id
_entity_poly.type
_entity_poly.pdbx_seq_one_letter_code
_entity_poly.pdbx_strand_id
1 'polypeptide(L)'
;MEPDEDNHELKICDEHPGYLNWTTDPKTGRMVSLPFAKDQIPLEAERRVREFLQECMPHLAQRPFSFARICWCADTPDRAFLITPHPEWKSLVLGVGGSGHGFMHMPIIGGYIADAMEGKLEDMMRRTWRWRPETAVGRDWKDTQGRFGGGNVVMDFQDVKEDEWTTIPSNSKL
;
A
#
# COMPACT_ATOMS: atom_id res chain seq x y z
N MET A 1 13.60 -5.87 16.14
CA MET A 1 12.18 -5.55 15.92
C MET A 1 11.47 -5.93 17.19
N GLU A 2 11.05 -4.95 17.96
CA GLU A 2 10.40 -5.19 19.25
C GLU A 2 8.92 -5.53 18.99
N PRO A 3 8.36 -6.54 19.70
CA PRO A 3 6.92 -6.76 19.71
C PRO A 3 6.17 -5.53 20.23
N ASP A 4 4.88 -5.40 19.90
CA ASP A 4 4.07 -4.33 20.48
C ASP A 4 3.88 -4.51 22.00
N GLU A 5 3.64 -3.41 22.72
CA GLU A 5 3.53 -3.41 24.19
C GLU A 5 2.26 -4.09 24.71
N ASP A 6 1.17 -4.08 23.94
CA ASP A 6 -0.15 -4.51 24.40
C ASP A 6 -0.37 -6.01 24.22
N ASN A 7 0.03 -6.55 23.07
CA ASN A 7 -0.22 -7.96 22.70
C ASN A 7 1.05 -8.79 22.60
N HIS A 8 2.22 -8.15 22.65
CA HIS A 8 3.52 -8.79 22.45
C HIS A 8 3.62 -9.55 21.11
N GLU A 9 2.99 -9.01 20.07
CA GLU A 9 2.99 -9.52 18.71
C GLU A 9 4.13 -8.92 17.88
N LEU A 10 4.83 -9.79 17.16
CA LEU A 10 5.88 -9.39 16.24
C LEU A 10 5.29 -9.31 14.83
N LYS A 11 5.28 -8.12 14.23
CA LYS A 11 4.80 -7.91 12.85
C LYS A 11 5.91 -8.13 11.83
N ILE A 12 5.68 -8.98 10.85
CA ILE A 12 6.57 -9.16 9.70
C ILE A 12 5.81 -8.79 8.42
N CYS A 13 6.52 -8.22 7.44
CA CYS A 13 6.01 -8.00 6.09
C CYS A 13 6.95 -8.69 5.10
N ASP A 14 6.43 -9.47 4.17
CA ASP A 14 7.18 -9.94 3.01
C ASP A 14 7.24 -8.82 1.95
N GLU A 15 8.45 -8.38 1.60
CA GLU A 15 8.62 -7.35 0.58
C GLU A 15 8.40 -7.95 -0.82
N HIS A 16 7.62 -7.24 -1.64
CA HIS A 16 7.35 -7.56 -3.04
C HIS A 16 6.78 -6.32 -3.76
N PRO A 17 6.75 -6.27 -5.11
CA PRO A 17 6.24 -5.11 -5.84
C PRO A 17 4.79 -4.68 -5.55
N GLY A 18 3.96 -5.61 -5.05
CA GLY A 18 2.60 -5.32 -4.59
C GLY A 18 1.57 -6.21 -5.27
N TYR A 19 0.35 -6.19 -4.74
CA TYR A 19 -0.83 -6.77 -5.38
C TYR A 19 -1.76 -5.64 -5.86
N LEU A 20 -2.30 -5.82 -7.06
CA LEU A 20 -3.49 -5.13 -7.52
C LEU A 20 -4.72 -6.02 -7.29
N ASN A 21 -5.90 -5.47 -7.56
CA ASN A 21 -7.12 -6.23 -7.72
C ASN A 21 -7.82 -5.75 -8.98
N TRP A 22 -7.33 -6.20 -10.14
CA TRP A 22 -7.68 -5.60 -11.43
C TRP A 22 -9.06 -6.07 -11.88
N THR A 23 -10.06 -5.21 -11.74
CA THR A 23 -11.46 -5.55 -12.01
C THR A 23 -12.19 -4.41 -12.71
N THR A 24 -13.39 -4.69 -13.20
CA THR A 24 -14.25 -3.67 -13.80
C THR A 24 -14.95 -2.89 -12.70
N ASP A 25 -14.72 -1.58 -12.62
CA ASP A 25 -15.47 -0.71 -11.71
C ASP A 25 -16.97 -0.74 -12.10
N PRO A 26 -17.87 -1.19 -11.21
CA PRO A 26 -19.29 -1.27 -11.52
C PRO A 26 -19.96 0.10 -11.75
N LYS A 27 -19.34 1.19 -11.29
CA LYS A 27 -19.87 2.56 -11.46
C LYS A 27 -19.44 3.18 -12.77
N THR A 28 -18.22 2.90 -13.23
CA THR A 28 -17.65 3.59 -14.41
C THR A 28 -17.43 2.66 -15.60
N GLY A 29 -17.52 1.34 -15.43
CA GLY A 29 -17.20 0.34 -16.45
C GLY A 29 -15.72 0.30 -16.85
N ARG A 30 -14.84 0.90 -16.06
CA ARG A 30 -13.40 1.00 -16.36
C ARG A 30 -12.65 -0.11 -15.64
N MET A 31 -11.62 -0.66 -16.28
CA MET A 31 -10.67 -1.53 -15.60
C MET A 31 -9.80 -0.72 -14.64
N VAL A 32 -9.84 -1.08 -13.35
CA VAL A 32 -9.11 -0.41 -12.27
C VAL A 32 -8.72 -1.42 -11.19
N SER A 33 -7.76 -1.06 -10.34
CA SER A 33 -7.49 -1.82 -9.12
C SER A 33 -8.44 -1.36 -8.01
N LEU A 34 -9.37 -2.22 -7.57
CA LEU A 34 -10.32 -1.90 -6.51
C LEU A 34 -9.91 -2.53 -5.16
N PRO A 35 -9.75 -1.76 -4.08
CA PRO A 35 -9.43 -2.31 -2.79
C PRO A 35 -10.58 -3.13 -2.19
N PHE A 36 -10.23 -4.17 -1.43
CA PHE A 36 -11.14 -4.91 -0.55
C PHE A 36 -10.44 -5.18 0.79
N ALA A 37 -11.23 -5.43 1.84
CA ALA A 37 -10.69 -5.79 3.15
C ALA A 37 -10.66 -7.32 3.30
N LYS A 38 -9.53 -7.86 3.75
CA LYS A 38 -9.38 -9.28 4.11
C LYS A 38 -8.35 -9.42 5.22
N ASP A 39 -8.77 -9.94 6.37
CA ASP A 39 -7.90 -10.27 7.51
C ASP A 39 -7.31 -11.68 7.35
N GLN A 40 -6.74 -11.90 6.17
CA GLN A 40 -5.92 -13.05 5.78
C GLN A 40 -4.92 -12.55 4.72
N ILE A 41 -3.91 -13.35 4.41
CA ILE A 41 -2.98 -13.11 3.30
C ILE A 41 -2.94 -14.32 2.37
N PRO A 42 -2.48 -14.19 1.11
CA PRO A 42 -2.23 -15.37 0.27
C PRO A 42 -1.21 -16.31 0.92
N LEU A 43 -1.38 -17.63 0.74
CA LEU A 43 -0.46 -18.65 1.28
C LEU A 43 0.98 -18.45 0.77
N GLU A 44 1.14 -17.91 -0.44
CA GLU A 44 2.46 -17.56 -0.97
C GLU A 44 3.15 -16.42 -0.19
N ALA A 45 2.38 -15.47 0.36
CA ALA A 45 2.89 -14.39 1.20
C ALA A 45 3.33 -14.95 2.56
N GLU A 46 2.53 -15.84 3.16
CA GLU A 46 2.94 -16.59 4.35
C GLU A 46 4.26 -17.35 4.12
N ARG A 47 4.39 -18.05 2.98
CA ARG A 47 5.63 -18.76 2.63
C ARG A 47 6.84 -17.81 2.61
N ARG A 48 6.73 -16.64 1.97
CA ARG A 48 7.82 -15.65 1.91
C ARG A 48 8.16 -15.08 3.29
N VAL A 49 7.17 -14.83 4.14
CA VAL A 49 7.40 -14.43 5.54
C VAL A 49 8.19 -15.51 6.28
N ARG A 50 7.81 -16.80 6.12
CA ARG A 50 8.52 -17.91 6.77
C ARG A 50 9.95 -18.08 6.25
N GLU A 51 10.18 -17.87 4.96
CA GLU A 51 11.54 -17.87 4.36
C GLU A 51 12.41 -16.77 4.95
N PHE A 52 11.90 -15.54 5.04
CA PHE A 52 12.61 -14.44 5.70
C PHE A 52 12.90 -14.75 7.19
N LEU A 53 11.93 -15.30 7.91
CA LEU A 53 12.13 -15.73 9.30
C LEU A 53 13.17 -16.85 9.41
N GLN A 54 13.22 -17.78 8.46
CA GLN A 54 14.21 -18.86 8.46
C GLN A 54 15.64 -18.32 8.36
N GLU A 55 15.84 -17.24 7.60
CA GLU A 55 17.15 -16.59 7.46
C GLU A 55 17.53 -15.74 8.69
N CYS A 56 16.57 -14.99 9.25
CA CYS A 56 16.86 -13.98 10.27
C CYS A 56 16.60 -14.47 11.72
N MET A 57 15.53 -15.24 11.94
CA MET A 57 15.05 -15.68 13.26
C MET A 57 14.48 -17.10 13.16
N PRO A 58 15.30 -18.13 12.85
CA PRO A 58 14.83 -19.47 12.49
C PRO A 58 13.99 -20.15 13.57
N HIS A 59 14.23 -19.82 14.85
CA HIS A 59 13.44 -20.31 15.98
C HIS A 59 11.98 -19.82 15.99
N LEU A 60 11.64 -18.81 15.17
CA LEU A 60 10.27 -18.30 14.98
C LEU A 60 9.63 -18.75 13.66
N ALA A 61 10.40 -19.29 12.71
CA ALA A 61 9.94 -19.53 11.33
C ALA A 61 8.74 -20.49 11.22
N GLN A 62 8.57 -21.39 12.19
CA GLN A 62 7.48 -22.37 12.25
C GLN A 62 6.38 -22.01 13.27
N ARG A 63 6.46 -20.83 13.90
CA ARG A 63 5.40 -20.38 14.81
C ARG A 63 4.09 -20.14 14.04
N PRO A 64 2.92 -20.42 14.62
CA PRO A 64 1.65 -20.04 14.02
C PRO A 64 1.52 -18.52 14.02
N PHE A 65 0.91 -17.95 12.97
CA PHE A 65 0.58 -16.52 12.94
C PHE A 65 -0.62 -16.26 13.85
N SER A 66 -0.55 -15.22 14.67
CA SER A 66 -1.67 -14.78 15.50
C SER A 66 -2.66 -13.91 14.71
N PHE A 67 -2.17 -13.21 13.69
CA PHE A 67 -2.94 -12.33 12.82
C PHE A 67 -2.26 -12.16 11.46
N ALA A 68 -3.04 -11.94 10.39
CA ALA A 68 -2.53 -11.50 9.09
C ALA A 68 -3.61 -10.68 8.39
N ARG A 69 -3.21 -9.72 7.54
CA ARG A 69 -4.13 -8.97 6.68
C ARG A 69 -3.42 -8.42 5.46
N ILE A 70 -4.18 -8.11 4.43
CA ILE A 70 -3.72 -7.23 3.35
C ILE A 70 -3.78 -5.75 3.77
N CYS A 71 -2.95 -4.92 3.15
CA CYS A 71 -2.89 -3.49 3.43
C CYS A 71 -2.79 -2.68 2.14
N TRP A 72 -3.74 -1.76 1.93
CA TRP A 72 -3.81 -0.97 0.70
C TRP A 72 -3.12 0.39 0.84
N CYS A 73 -2.49 0.83 -0.25
CA CYS A 73 -2.02 2.18 -0.49
C CYS A 73 -2.21 2.50 -1.98
N ALA A 74 -1.92 3.72 -2.41
CA ALA A 74 -1.99 4.11 -3.81
C ALA A 74 -0.68 4.77 -4.25
N ASP A 75 -0.13 4.27 -5.35
CA ASP A 75 1.08 4.82 -5.96
C ASP A 75 0.77 5.85 -7.04
N THR A 76 1.44 7.00 -6.97
CA THR A 76 1.63 7.89 -8.12
C THR A 76 2.70 7.31 -9.06
N PRO A 77 2.79 7.75 -10.34
CA PRO A 77 3.79 7.22 -11.28
C PRO A 77 5.24 7.35 -10.79
N ASP A 78 5.56 8.46 -10.14
CA ASP A 78 6.90 8.78 -9.61
C ASP A 78 7.07 8.45 -8.12
N ARG A 79 6.04 7.88 -7.48
CA ARG A 79 5.95 7.61 -6.04
C ARG A 79 6.12 8.83 -5.12
N ALA A 80 6.06 10.05 -5.65
CA ALA A 80 5.96 11.27 -4.85
C ALA A 80 4.49 11.57 -4.49
N PHE A 81 4.24 12.30 -3.42
CA PHE A 81 2.86 12.66 -3.03
C PHE A 81 2.10 13.42 -4.14
N LEU A 82 0.77 13.41 -4.04
CA LEU A 82 -0.12 14.28 -4.80
C LEU A 82 -0.89 15.17 -3.80
N ILE A 83 -0.30 16.33 -3.53
CA ILE A 83 -0.79 17.32 -2.56
C ILE A 83 -0.93 18.65 -3.28
N THR A 84 -2.15 18.99 -3.69
CA THR A 84 -2.42 20.09 -4.62
C THR A 84 -3.91 20.43 -4.64
N PRO A 85 -4.29 21.70 -4.86
CA PRO A 85 -5.63 22.03 -5.34
C PRO A 85 -5.90 21.37 -6.70
N HIS A 86 -7.16 21.00 -6.97
CA HIS A 86 -7.57 20.50 -8.29
C HIS A 86 -7.66 21.67 -9.30
N PRO A 87 -7.12 21.55 -10.52
CA PRO A 87 -7.05 22.68 -11.47
C PRO A 87 -8.42 23.20 -11.92
N GLU A 88 -9.43 22.32 -11.99
CA GLU A 88 -10.77 22.69 -12.44
C GLU A 88 -11.73 22.97 -11.27
N TRP A 89 -11.49 22.34 -10.11
CA TRP A 89 -12.45 22.34 -8.99
C TRP A 89 -11.84 23.12 -7.84
N LYS A 90 -12.08 24.43 -7.83
CA LYS A 90 -11.38 25.40 -6.98
C LYS A 90 -11.45 25.12 -5.47
N SER A 91 -12.48 24.41 -5.02
CA SER A 91 -12.68 24.08 -3.60
C SER A 91 -12.22 22.66 -3.23
N LEU A 92 -11.63 21.91 -4.16
CA LEU A 92 -11.09 20.57 -3.91
C LEU A 92 -9.57 20.66 -3.72
N VAL A 93 -9.08 20.16 -2.59
CA VAL A 93 -7.67 19.93 -2.31
C VAL A 93 -7.44 18.43 -2.18
N LEU A 94 -6.39 17.94 -2.85
CA LEU A 94 -5.98 16.55 -2.80
C LEU A 94 -4.86 16.38 -1.78
N GLY A 95 -4.92 15.30 -1.02
CA GLY A 95 -3.86 14.84 -0.12
C GLY A 95 -3.74 13.32 -0.22
N VAL A 96 -3.23 12.83 -1.36
CA VAL A 96 -3.22 11.41 -1.73
C VAL A 96 -1.85 10.98 -2.26
N GLY A 97 -1.73 9.74 -2.71
CA GLY A 97 -0.47 9.22 -3.29
C GLY A 97 0.57 8.92 -2.23
N GLY A 98 0.17 8.26 -1.14
CA GLY A 98 1.06 7.93 -0.03
C GLY A 98 2.23 7.01 -0.41
N SER A 99 2.12 6.29 -1.52
CA SER A 99 3.21 5.57 -2.20
C SER A 99 4.09 4.64 -1.34
N GLY A 100 3.49 4.08 -0.30
CA GLY A 100 4.15 3.20 0.67
C GLY A 100 5.04 3.91 1.70
N HIS A 101 5.05 5.25 1.74
CA HIS A 101 5.87 6.03 2.69
C HIS A 101 5.10 7.10 3.47
N GLY A 102 3.78 7.24 3.24
CA GLY A 102 2.97 8.27 3.89
C GLY A 102 2.89 8.19 5.42
N PHE A 103 2.97 6.99 6.02
CA PHE A 103 2.76 6.82 7.46
C PHE A 103 3.81 7.55 8.32
N MET A 104 5.09 7.52 7.93
CA MET A 104 6.15 8.20 8.70
C MET A 104 5.96 9.74 8.75
N HIS A 105 5.18 10.28 7.81
CA HIS A 105 4.90 11.71 7.71
C HIS A 105 3.66 12.14 8.51
N MET A 106 2.96 11.20 9.17
CA MET A 106 1.72 11.45 9.90
C MET A 106 1.75 12.71 10.79
N PRO A 107 2.82 13.02 11.56
CA PRO A 107 2.81 14.18 12.44
C PRO A 107 2.81 15.54 11.71
N ILE A 108 3.31 15.60 10.48
CA ILE A 108 3.57 16.87 9.77
C ILE A 108 2.80 17.00 8.45
N ILE A 109 2.33 15.90 7.86
CA ILE A 109 1.76 15.91 6.51
C ILE A 109 0.49 16.77 6.42
N GLY A 110 -0.28 16.86 7.50
CA GLY A 110 -1.46 17.73 7.58
C GLY A 110 -1.13 19.21 7.41
N GLY A 111 0.02 19.66 7.90
CA GLY A 111 0.49 21.04 7.73
C GLY A 111 0.73 21.36 6.25
N TYR A 112 1.40 20.47 5.50
CA TYR A 112 1.62 20.65 4.08
C TYR A 112 0.32 20.64 3.25
N ILE A 113 -0.66 19.82 3.65
CA ILE A 113 -1.98 19.81 3.01
C ILE A 113 -2.70 21.14 3.27
N ALA A 114 -2.61 21.68 4.49
CA ALA A 114 -3.14 23.00 4.83
C ALA A 114 -2.44 24.12 4.05
N ASP A 115 -1.11 24.09 3.94
CA ASP A 115 -0.34 25.05 3.15
C ASP A 115 -0.73 25.01 1.66
N ALA A 116 -0.98 23.81 1.11
CA ALA A 116 -1.47 23.67 -0.27
C ALA A 116 -2.87 24.28 -0.44
N MET A 117 -3.75 24.12 0.55
CA MET A 117 -5.08 24.72 0.57
C MET A 117 -5.02 26.26 0.64
N GLU A 118 -4.09 26.81 1.42
CA GLU A 118 -3.91 28.25 1.61
C GLU A 118 -3.04 28.92 0.54
N GLY A 119 -2.49 28.15 -0.41
CA GLY A 119 -1.57 28.66 -1.44
C GLY A 119 -0.20 29.08 -0.90
N LYS A 120 0.23 28.50 0.22
CA LYS A 120 1.49 28.79 0.94
C LYS A 120 2.52 27.66 0.85
N LEU A 121 2.21 26.57 0.15
CA LEU A 121 3.13 25.44 -0.01
C LEU A 121 4.42 25.91 -0.69
N GLU A 122 5.56 25.57 -0.10
CA GLU A 122 6.89 25.90 -0.60
C GLU A 122 7.09 25.42 -2.06
N ASP A 123 7.87 26.18 -2.83
CA ASP A 123 7.95 26.03 -4.29
C ASP A 123 8.47 24.68 -4.79
N MET A 124 9.45 24.07 -4.10
CA MET A 124 9.94 22.73 -4.45
C MET A 124 8.86 21.68 -4.19
N MET A 125 8.22 21.69 -3.02
CA MET A 125 7.10 20.78 -2.70
C MET A 125 5.93 20.97 -3.67
N ARG A 126 5.53 22.22 -3.93
CA ARG A 126 4.45 22.58 -4.85
C ARG A 126 4.69 22.06 -6.27
N ARG A 127 5.91 22.14 -6.79
CA ARG A 127 6.27 21.62 -8.12
C ARG A 127 6.27 20.09 -8.16
N THR A 128 6.77 19.46 -7.10
CA THR A 128 6.90 18.00 -7.01
C THR A 128 5.54 17.33 -6.81
N TRP A 129 4.69 17.88 -5.94
CA TRP A 129 3.41 17.27 -5.55
C TRP A 129 2.20 17.79 -6.33
N ARG A 130 2.42 18.60 -7.37
CA ARG A 130 1.37 19.18 -8.23
C ARG A 130 0.47 18.11 -8.87
N TRP A 131 -0.69 18.57 -9.33
CA TRP A 131 -1.53 17.83 -10.28
C TRP A 131 -0.78 17.61 -11.59
N ARG A 132 -0.56 16.34 -11.96
CA ARG A 132 0.34 15.94 -13.06
C ARG A 132 -0.16 14.77 -13.93
N PRO A 133 -1.37 14.87 -14.51
CA PRO A 133 -1.97 13.77 -15.29
C PRO A 133 -1.15 13.36 -16.50
N GLU A 134 -0.32 14.27 -17.05
CA GLU A 134 0.59 13.99 -18.16
C GLU A 134 1.57 12.86 -17.86
N THR A 135 1.90 12.62 -16.59
CA THR A 135 2.80 11.55 -16.15
C THR A 135 2.14 10.17 -16.11
N ALA A 136 0.81 10.10 -16.23
CA ALA A 136 0.03 8.87 -16.11
C ALA A 136 -0.65 8.44 -17.43
N VAL A 137 -0.43 9.17 -18.53
CA VAL A 137 -0.95 8.78 -19.85
C VAL A 137 -0.27 7.49 -20.30
N GLY A 138 -1.06 6.46 -20.59
CA GLY A 138 -0.52 5.14 -20.97
C GLY A 138 0.23 4.43 -19.85
N ARG A 139 -0.08 4.75 -18.58
CA ARG A 139 0.58 4.15 -17.41
C ARG A 139 0.59 2.62 -17.51
N ASP A 140 1.78 2.04 -17.35
CA ASP A 140 1.95 0.61 -17.12
C ASP A 140 1.64 0.29 -15.65
N TRP A 141 0.55 -0.43 -15.42
CA TRP A 141 0.14 -0.84 -14.07
C TRP A 141 0.95 -2.02 -13.53
N LYS A 142 1.78 -2.66 -14.37
CA LYS A 142 2.66 -3.76 -13.99
C LYS A 142 4.11 -3.31 -13.71
N ASP A 143 4.40 -2.02 -13.81
CA ASP A 143 5.68 -1.44 -13.37
C ASP A 143 5.88 -1.73 -11.88
N THR A 144 7.05 -2.28 -11.52
CA THR A 144 7.38 -2.60 -10.12
C THR A 144 7.67 -1.34 -9.29
N GLN A 145 7.83 -0.19 -9.95
CA GLN A 145 8.07 1.13 -9.36
C GLN A 145 9.23 1.13 -8.34
N GLY A 146 10.30 0.39 -8.67
CA GLY A 146 11.52 0.28 -7.86
C GLY A 146 11.36 -0.55 -6.59
N ARG A 147 10.32 -1.39 -6.49
CA ARG A 147 10.17 -2.43 -5.44
C ARG A 147 10.66 -3.78 -5.95
N PHE A 148 11.03 -4.66 -5.02
CA PHE A 148 11.63 -5.97 -5.29
C PHE A 148 11.03 -7.02 -4.37
N GLY A 149 11.38 -8.30 -4.58
CA GLY A 149 10.96 -9.42 -3.75
C GLY A 149 9.83 -10.25 -4.35
N GLY A 150 9.62 -11.44 -3.78
CA GLY A 150 8.75 -12.46 -4.38
C GLY A 150 9.16 -12.80 -5.82
N GLY A 151 8.22 -12.74 -6.76
CA GLY A 151 8.48 -12.95 -8.18
C GLY A 151 9.10 -11.75 -8.91
N ASN A 152 9.37 -10.64 -8.23
CA ASN A 152 9.76 -9.35 -8.84
C ASN A 152 8.78 -8.86 -9.92
N VAL A 153 7.49 -9.10 -9.69
CA VAL A 153 6.38 -8.65 -10.53
C VAL A 153 5.28 -8.08 -9.66
N VAL A 154 4.47 -7.17 -10.23
CA VAL A 154 3.19 -6.78 -9.63
C VAL A 154 2.21 -7.94 -9.81
N MET A 155 1.62 -8.38 -8.71
CA MET A 155 0.69 -9.50 -8.63
C MET A 155 -0.77 -9.01 -8.69
N ASP A 156 -1.73 -9.92 -8.87
CA ASP A 156 -3.16 -9.59 -8.90
C ASP A 156 -3.95 -10.54 -8.00
N PHE A 157 -4.79 -9.99 -7.13
CA PHE A 157 -5.66 -10.80 -6.28
C PHE A 157 -6.73 -11.56 -7.07
N GLN A 158 -7.02 -11.19 -8.32
CA GLN A 158 -7.89 -11.98 -9.20
C GLN A 158 -7.29 -13.36 -9.53
N ASP A 159 -5.97 -13.53 -9.41
CA ASP A 159 -5.28 -14.80 -9.66
C ASP A 159 -5.18 -15.70 -8.41
N VAL A 160 -5.52 -15.17 -7.22
CA VAL A 160 -5.44 -15.91 -5.95
C VAL A 160 -6.78 -16.59 -5.68
N LYS A 161 -6.80 -17.92 -5.68
CA LYS A 161 -8.03 -18.69 -5.44
C LYS A 161 -8.48 -18.57 -3.98
N GLU A 162 -9.77 -18.82 -3.71
CA GLU A 162 -10.32 -18.69 -2.36
C GLU A 162 -9.68 -19.65 -1.35
N ASP A 163 -9.22 -20.82 -1.80
CA ASP A 163 -8.50 -21.82 -1.00
C ASP A 163 -6.99 -21.56 -0.87
N GLU A 164 -6.46 -20.51 -1.50
CA GLU A 164 -5.05 -20.11 -1.47
C GLU A 164 -4.80 -18.95 -0.49
N TRP A 165 -5.68 -18.77 0.50
CA TRP A 165 -5.53 -17.81 1.59
C TRP A 165 -5.22 -18.51 2.92
N THR A 166 -4.55 -17.80 3.82
CA THR A 166 -4.38 -18.24 5.20
C THR A 166 -5.75 -18.46 5.87
N THR A 167 -5.80 -19.38 6.82
CA THR A 167 -7.01 -19.64 7.64
C THR A 167 -6.70 -19.41 9.11
N ILE A 168 -6.25 -18.20 9.44
CA ILE A 168 -5.92 -17.82 10.82
C ILE A 168 -7.23 -17.53 11.55
N PRO A 169 -7.50 -18.17 12.71
CA PRO A 169 -8.69 -17.89 13.49
C PRO A 169 -8.77 -16.41 13.85
N SER A 170 -9.93 -15.79 13.65
CA SER A 170 -10.18 -14.44 14.13
C SER A 170 -10.24 -14.48 15.66
N ASN A 171 -9.12 -14.22 16.31
CA ASN A 171 -9.11 -13.86 17.71
C ASN A 171 -9.59 -12.41 17.78
N SER A 172 -10.91 -12.20 17.74
CA SER A 172 -11.53 -10.90 17.96
C SER A 172 -11.10 -10.39 19.34
N LYS A 173 -10.03 -9.60 19.34
CA LYS A 173 -9.67 -8.70 20.44
C LYS A 173 -9.89 -7.29 19.91
N LEU A 174 -11.17 -6.91 19.91
CA LEU A 174 -11.57 -5.50 19.86
C LEU A 174 -11.14 -4.81 21.16
#